data_AF-A0A1M5J5S8-F1
#
_entry.id   AF-A0A1M5J5S8-F1
#
_cell.length_a   1.000
_cell.length_b   1.000
_cell.length_c   1.000
_cell.angle_alpha   90.00
_cell.angle_beta   90.00
_cell.angle_gamma   90.00
#
_symmetry.space_group_name_H-M   'P 1'
#
loop_
_entity.id
_entity.type
_entity.pdbx_description
1 polymer ?
#
loop_
_entity_poly.entity_id
_entity_poly.type
_entity_poly.pdbx_seq_one_letter_code
_entity_poly.pdbx_strand_id
1 'polypeptide(L)' 'MNLKKILTWAGIALLLFFLVTQPTQSADLVNGILRTLKEAAEALITFVRSLF' A
#
# COMPACT_ATOMS: atom_id res chain seq x y z
N MET A 1 -19.51 13.37 -25.34
CA MET A 1 -18.70 12.55 -24.41
C MET A 1 -18.31 13.43 -23.23
N ASN A 2 -18.44 12.98 -21.98
CA ASN A 2 -18.14 13.81 -20.82
C ASN A 2 -16.63 13.83 -20.53
N LEU A 3 -15.98 14.98 -20.74
CA LEU A 3 -14.53 15.16 -20.55
C LEU A 3 -14.05 14.74 -19.15
N LYS A 4 -14.82 15.08 -18.10
CA LYS A 4 -14.55 14.63 -16.73
C LYS A 4 -14.43 13.11 -16.64
N LYS A 5 -15.36 12.39 -17.28
CA LYS A 5 -15.40 10.92 -17.26
C LYS A 5 -14.18 10.34 -18.00
N ILE A 6 -13.81 10.91 -19.15
CA ILE A 6 -12.61 10.51 -19.90
C ILE A 6 -11.35 10.72 -19.07
N LEU A 7 -11.20 11.87 -18.41
CA LEU A 7 -10.06 12.15 -17.54
C LEU A 7 -9.98 11.17 -16.36
N THR A 8 -11.12 10.89 -15.72
CA THR A 8 -11.17 9.92 -14.61
C THR A 8 -10.76 8.53 -15.08
N TRP A 9 -11.30 8.06 -16.20
CA TRP A 9 -10.95 6.75 -16.76
C TRP A 9 -9.49 6.69 -17.24
N ALA A 10 -8.96 7.76 -17.83
CA ALA A 10 -7.56 7.85 -18.22
C ALA A 10 -6.63 7.79 -17.01
N GLY A 11 -6.96 8.49 -15.92
CA GLY A 11 -6.20 8.42 -14.67
C GLY A 11 -6.23 7.03 -14.04
N ILE A 12 -7.41 6.39 -13.98
CA ILE A 12 -7.55 5.02 -13.48
C ILE A 12 -6.76 4.03 -14.35
N ALA A 13 -6.85 4.16 -15.67
CA ALA A 13 -6.10 3.32 -16.60
C ALA A 13 -4.59 3.47 -16.44
N LEU A 14 -4.10 4.69 -16.17
CA LEU A 14 -2.69 4.96 -15.92
C LEU A 14 -2.22 4.34 -14.59
N LEU A 15 -3.04 4.42 -13.53
CA LEU A 15 -2.77 3.73 -12.26
C LEU A 15 -2.72 2.21 -12.43
N LEU A 16 -3.68 1.62 -13.17
CA LEU A 16 -3.68 0.19 -13.47
C LEU A 16 -2.48 -0.22 -14.32
N PHE A 17 -2.13 0.57 -15.34
CA PHE A 17 -0.95 0.34 -16.16
C PHE A 17 0.32 0.35 -15.31
N PHE A 18 0.46 1.33 -14.41
CA PHE A 18 1.60 1.42 -13.51
C PHE A 18 1.68 0.23 -12.55
N LEU A 19 0.55 -0.17 -11.96
CA LEU A 19 0.45 -1.34 -11.09
C LEU A 19 0.83 -2.64 -11.81
N VAL A 20 0.41 -2.82 -13.07
CA VAL A 20 0.69 -4.02 -13.88
C VAL A 20 2.12 -4.03 -14.43
N THR A 21 2.65 -2.88 -14.82
CA THR A 21 4.02 -2.77 -15.38
C THR A 21 5.11 -2.76 -14.32
N GLN A 22 4.81 -2.31 -13.10
CA GLN A 22 5.73 -2.29 -11.96
C GLN A 22 5.14 -3.08 -10.77
N PRO A 23 4.93 -4.40 -10.92
CA PRO A 23 4.30 -5.22 -9.89
C PRO A 23 5.20 -5.35 -8.64
N THR A 24 6.52 -5.35 -8.82
CA THR A 24 7.49 -5.43 -7.73
C THR A 24 7.42 -4.23 -6.81
N GLN A 25 7.43 -3.02 -7.38
CA GLN A 25 7.36 -1.77 -6.60
C GLN A 25 6.03 -1.63 -5.86
N SER A 26 4.93 -2.09 -6.46
CA SER A 26 3.61 -2.09 -5.82
C SER A 26 3.51 -3.14 -4.71
N ALA A 27 4.14 -4.31 -4.89
CA ALA A 27 4.26 -5.33 -3.85
C ALA A 27 5.12 -4.82 -2.67
N ASP A 28 6.21 -4.11 -2.95
CA ASP A 28 7.08 -3.53 -1.92
C ASP A 28 6.35 -2.50 -1.04
N LEU A 29 5.42 -1.73 -1.60
CA LEU A 29 4.58 -0.81 -0.83
C LEU A 29 3.66 -1.55 0.14
N VAL A 30 2.93 -2.57 -0.34
CA VAL A 30 2.03 -3.37 0.51
C VAL A 30 2.83 -4.15 1.55
N ASN A 31 3.93 -4.79 1.15
CA ASN A 31 4.84 -5.48 2.06
C ASN A 31 5.47 -4.53 3.08
N GLY A 32 5.77 -3.28 2.69
CA GLY A 32 6.24 -2.23 3.57
C GLY A 32 5.24 -1.88 4.66
N ILE A 33 3.95 -1.71 4.30
CA ILE A 33 2.87 -1.47 5.26
C ILE A 33 2.68 -2.67 6.20
N LEU A 34 2.73 -3.89 5.67
CA LEU A 34 2.59 -5.10 6.50
C LEU A 34 3.77 -5.25 7.46
N ARG A 35 4.99 -4.91 7.02
CA ARG A 35 6.18 -4.92 7.87
C ARG A 35 6.07 -3.90 9.00
N THR A 36 5.68 -2.66 8.72
CA THR A 36 5.52 -1.65 9.77
C THR A 36 4.42 -2.03 10.77
N LEU A 37 3.34 -2.64 10.31
CA LEU A 37 2.28 -3.13 11.19
C LEU A 37 2.78 -4.28 12.09
N LYS A 38 3.60 -5.17 11.55
CA LYS A 38 4.25 -6.24 12.33
C LYS A 38 5.22 -5.68 13.37
N GLU A 39 6.06 -4.73 12.99
CA GLU A 39 7.01 -4.07 13.91
C GLU A 39 6.27 -3.35 15.04
N ALA A 40 5.16 -2.66 14.74
CA ALA A 40 4.31 -2.04 15.75
C ALA A 40 3.70 -3.08 16.70
N ALA A 41 3.25 -4.22 16.19
CA ALA A 41 2.74 -5.32 17.00
C ALA A 41 3.82 -5.91 17.91
N GLU A 42 5.03 -6.12 17.42
CA GLU A 42 6.17 -6.60 18.22
C GLU A 42 6.54 -5.61 19.33
N ALA A 43 6.50 -4.30 19.05
CA ALA A 43 6.74 -3.25 20.04
C ALA A 43 5.67 -3.28 21.16
N LEU A 44 4.40 -3.45 20.80
CA LEU A 44 3.31 -3.58 21.78
C LEU A 44 3.47 -4.83 22.65
N ILE A 45 3.79 -5.98 22.04
CA ILE A 45 4.04 -7.23 22.77
C ILE A 45 5.22 -7.05 23.75
N THR A 46 6.30 -6.42 23.29
CA THR A 46 7.49 -6.15 24.11
C THR A 46 7.18 -5.24 25.28
N PHE A 47 6.40 -4.17 25.06
CA PHE A 47 5.93 -3.28 26.11
C PHE A 47 5.13 -4.04 27.18
N VAL A 48 4.15 -4.85 26.76
CA VAL A 48 3.33 -5.63 27.70
C VAL A 48 4.21 -6.61 28.49
N ARG A 49 5.15 -7.30 27.83
CA ARG A 49 6.11 -8.18 28.52
C ARG A 49 7.04 -7.45 29.50
N SER A 50 7.32 -6.17 29.28
CA SER A 50 8.17 -5.39 30.19
C SER A 50 7.44 -4.93 31.46
N LEU A 51 6.11 -4.98 31.46
CA LEU A 51 5.27 -4.57 32.60
C LEU A 51 4.98 -5.71 33.59
N PHE A 52 5.24 -6.97 33.22
CA PHE A 52 4.98 -8.17 34.02
C PHE A 52 6.27 -8.95 34.25
#